data_AF-A0A3A6TBM0-F1
#
_entry.id   AF-A0A3A6TBM0-F1
#
_cell.length_a   1.000
_cell.length_b   1.000
_cell.length_c   1.000
_cell.angle_alpha   90.00
_cell.angle_beta   90.00
_cell.angle_gamma   90.00
#
_symmetry.space_group_name_H-M   'P 1'
#
loop_
_entity.id
_entity.type
_entity.pdbx_description
1 polymer ?
#
loop_
_entity_poly.entity_id
_entity_poly.type
_entity_poly.pdbx_seq_one_letter_code
_entity_poly.pdbx_strand_id
1 'polypeptide(L)'
;LTELDEVSTETVRRRFKENDLKPWQKKMWCVGNMNANYIAQMEHVLDVYARPKNSAEPVVNFDEAMKQLVSDVAPPSPVKSGRSARIDYEY
;
A
#
# COMPACT_ATOMS: atom_id res chain seq x y z
N LEU A 1 -20.12 -19.97 20.67
CA LEU A 1 -20.90 -18.74 20.42
C LEU A 1 -22.30 -19.03 20.92
N THR A 2 -22.84 -18.17 21.77
CA THR A 2 -24.23 -18.32 22.24
C THR A 2 -25.13 -17.77 21.14
N GLU A 3 -26.00 -18.62 20.59
CA GLU A 3 -27.01 -18.18 19.62
C GLU A 3 -28.01 -17.27 20.34
N LEU A 4 -28.21 -16.06 19.80
CA LEU A 4 -29.11 -15.04 20.32
C LEU A 4 -29.91 -14.49 19.15
N ASP A 5 -31.24 -14.50 19.24
CA ASP A 5 -32.13 -14.04 18.17
C ASP A 5 -32.13 -12.50 18.01
N GLU A 6 -31.81 -11.76 19.07
CA GLU A 6 -31.80 -10.29 19.08
C GLU A 6 -30.59 -9.70 19.83
N VAL A 7 -30.10 -8.55 19.35
CA VAL A 7 -28.94 -7.84 19.91
C VAL A 7 -29.24 -6.35 20.01
N SER A 8 -28.86 -5.73 21.14
CA SER A 8 -29.00 -4.29 21.33
C SER A 8 -27.96 -3.47 20.56
N THR A 9 -28.33 -2.26 20.14
CA THR A 9 -27.42 -1.30 19.47
C THR A 9 -26.20 -0.97 20.33
N GLU A 10 -26.36 -0.88 21.65
CA GLU A 10 -25.25 -0.67 22.58
C GLU A 10 -24.28 -1.86 22.62
N THR A 11 -24.78 -3.08 22.47
CA THR A 11 -23.93 -4.27 22.37
C THR A 11 -23.11 -4.23 21.09
N VAL A 12 -23.71 -3.84 19.96
CA VAL A 12 -23.00 -3.64 18.68
C VAL A 12 -21.93 -2.55 18.81
N ARG A 13 -22.28 -1.39 19.37
CA ARG A 13 -21.35 -0.26 19.58
C ARG A 13 -20.16 -0.67 20.44
N ARG A 14 -20.40 -1.35 21.56
CA ARG A 14 -19.35 -1.83 22.46
C ARG A 14 -18.43 -2.84 21.74
N ARG A 15 -19.00 -3.79 21.00
CA ARG A 15 -18.23 -4.78 20.24
C ARG A 15 -17.38 -4.14 19.14
N PHE A 16 -17.86 -3.12 18.45
CA PHE A 16 -17.05 -2.37 17.49
C PHE A 16 -15.96 -1.52 18.13
N LYS A 17 -16.14 -1.09 19.38
CA LYS A 17 -15.09 -0.39 20.14
C LYS A 17 -14.02 -1.33 20.68
N GLU A 18 -14.42 -2.53 21.11
CA GLU A 18 -13.53 -3.55 21.68
C GLU A 18 -12.71 -4.30 20.61
N ASN A 19 -13.29 -4.50 19.42
CA ASN A 19 -12.62 -5.25 18.35
C ASN A 19 -11.94 -4.30 17.36
N ASP A 20 -10.68 -4.60 17.03
CA ASP A 20 -10.04 -4.02 15.86
C ASP A 20 -10.78 -4.49 14.60
N LEU A 21 -11.45 -3.55 13.93
CA LEU A 21 -12.18 -3.84 12.70
C LEU A 21 -11.17 -4.09 11.56
N LYS A 22 -11.12 -5.34 11.10
CA LYS A 22 -10.32 -5.79 9.95
C LYS A 22 -8.83 -5.44 10.11
N PRO A 23 -8.10 -6.05 11.06
CA PRO A 23 -6.66 -5.81 11.24
C PRO A 23 -5.81 -6.14 10.00
N TRP A 24 -6.35 -6.96 9.09
CA TRP A 24 -5.77 -7.27 7.79
C TRP A 24 -6.00 -6.18 6.72
N GLN A 25 -6.88 -5.21 6.94
CA GLN A 25 -7.18 -4.15 5.96
C GLN A 25 -6.09 -3.08 5.97
N LYS A 26 -4.91 -3.48 5.50
CA LYS A 26 -3.73 -2.64 5.30
C LYS A 26 -3.66 -2.31 3.81
N LYS A 27 -3.65 -1.02 3.45
CA LYS A 27 -3.39 -0.62 2.06
C LYS A 27 -1.89 -0.54 1.88
N MET A 28 -1.30 -1.48 1.17
CA MET A 28 0.10 -1.42 0.76
C MET A 28 0.21 -0.38 -0.36
N TRP A 29 1.02 0.64 -0.15
CA TRP A 29 1.27 1.64 -1.19
C TRP A 29 2.69 2.17 -1.04
N CYS A 30 3.53 1.82 -2.00
CA CYS A 30 4.88 2.36 -2.12
C CYS A 30 4.82 3.52 -3.12
N VAL A 31 4.46 4.71 -2.62
CA VAL A 31 4.65 5.94 -3.38
C VAL A 31 5.49 6.84 -2.50
N GLY A 32 6.74 7.05 -2.92
CA GLY A 32 7.68 7.92 -2.23
C GLY A 32 7.13 9.35 -2.10
N ASN A 33 7.85 10.18 -1.35
CA ASN A 33 7.50 11.58 -1.24
C ASN A 33 7.57 12.25 -2.63
N MET A 34 6.44 12.81 -3.08
CA MET A 34 6.30 13.50 -4.36
C MET A 34 7.03 14.86 -4.32
N ASN A 35 8.35 14.79 -4.38
CA ASN A 35 9.21 15.97 -4.53
C ASN A 35 9.51 16.23 -6.02
N ALA A 36 10.05 17.41 -6.32
CA ALA A 36 10.33 17.81 -7.70
C ALA A 36 11.28 16.84 -8.42
N ASN A 37 12.29 16.30 -7.71
CA ASN A 37 13.23 15.33 -8.28
C ASN A 37 12.54 14.01 -8.61
N TYR A 38 11.65 13.52 -7.74
CA TYR A 38 10.87 12.31 -7.95
C TYR A 38 9.99 12.45 -9.19
N ILE A 39 9.29 13.58 -9.33
CA ILE A 39 8.47 13.87 -10.50
C ILE A 39 9.34 13.90 -11.77
N ALA A 40 10.47 14.61 -11.76
CA ALA A 40 11.37 14.68 -12.90
C ALA A 40 11.90 13.30 -13.33
N GLN A 41 12.22 12.42 -12.39
CA GLN A 41 12.65 11.05 -12.68
C GLN A 41 11.51 10.20 -13.27
N MET A 42 10.29 10.33 -12.73
CA MET A 42 9.12 9.62 -13.26
C MET A 42 8.77 10.07 -14.68
N GLU A 43 8.83 11.37 -14.97
CA GLU A 43 8.67 11.90 -16.33
C GLU A 43 9.74 11.37 -17.28
N HIS A 44 11.01 11.31 -16.85
CA HIS A 44 12.07 10.73 -17.67
C HIS A 44 11.84 9.25 -18.00
N VAL A 45 11.26 8.47 -17.09
CA VAL A 45 10.85 7.08 -17.36
C VAL A 45 9.78 7.05 -18.46
N LEU A 46 8.77 7.93 -18.39
CA LEU A 46 7.73 8.02 -19.42
C LEU A 46 8.32 8.40 -20.78
N ASP A 47 9.27 9.33 -20.82
CA ASP A 47 9.99 9.70 -22.04
C ASP A 47 10.72 8.50 -22.66
N VAL A 48 11.34 7.64 -21.84
CA VAL A 48 12.00 6.42 -22.34
C VAL A 48 10.98 5.48 -22.99
N TYR A 49 9.83 5.27 -22.35
CA TYR A 49 8.77 4.41 -22.90
C TYR A 49 8.08 4.99 -24.15
N ALA A 50 8.09 6.32 -24.32
CA ALA A 50 7.53 6.99 -25.49
C ALA A 50 8.44 6.94 -26.73
N ARG A 51 9.72 6.55 -26.59
CA ARG A 51 10.66 6.48 -27.70
C ARG A 51 10.23 5.45 -28.75
N PRO A 52 10.52 5.70 -30.05
CA PRO A 52 10.27 4.71 -31.09
C PRO A 52 11.10 3.44 -30.82
N LYS A 53 10.52 2.29 -31.12
CA LYS A 53 11.16 0.99 -30.91
C LYS A 53 12.46 0.90 -31.73
N ASN A 54 13.58 0.67 -31.04
CA ASN A 54 14.89 0.47 -31.64
C ASN A 54 15.36 -0.98 -31.37
N SER A 55 15.74 -1.72 -32.42
CA SER A 55 16.22 -3.10 -32.28
C SER A 55 17.59 -3.22 -31.62
N ALA A 56 18.40 -2.15 -31.68
CA ALA A 56 19.70 -2.09 -30.99
C ALA A 56 19.57 -1.73 -29.50
N GLU A 57 18.40 -1.22 -29.08
CA GLU A 57 18.11 -0.80 -27.70
C GLU A 57 16.78 -1.42 -27.23
N PRO A 58 16.75 -2.73 -26.98
CA PRO A 58 15.53 -3.39 -26.52
C PRO A 58 15.18 -2.91 -25.10
N VAL A 59 13.90 -2.60 -24.89
CA VAL A 59 13.36 -2.38 -23.55
C VAL A 59 13.29 -3.73 -22.85
N VAL A 60 14.08 -3.90 -21.80
CA VAL A 60 14.10 -5.11 -20.97
C VAL A 60 13.36 -4.81 -19.68
N ASN A 61 12.22 -5.47 -19.48
CA ASN A 61 11.53 -5.44 -18.20
C ASN A 61 12.22 -6.42 -17.26
N PHE A 62 12.75 -5.92 -16.15
CA PHE A 62 13.19 -6.72 -15.02
C PHE A 62 12.06 -6.72 -14.00
N ASP A 63 11.55 -7.90 -13.65
CA ASP A 63 10.64 -8.06 -12.52
C ASP A 63 11.45 -8.52 -11.31
N GLU A 64 11.03 -8.12 -10.11
CA GLU A 64 11.74 -8.48 -8.90
C GLU A 64 11.58 -9.97 -8.59
N ALA A 65 12.68 -10.64 -8.24
CA ALA A 65 12.63 -11.97 -7.68
C ALA A 65 11.96 -11.93 -6.30
N MET A 66 11.24 -12.99 -5.93
CA MET A 66 10.57 -13.11 -4.64
C MET A 66 11.57 -12.91 -3.49
N LYS A 67 11.60 -11.70 -2.92
CA LYS A 67 12.32 -11.42 -1.69
C LYS A 67 11.36 -11.61 -0.52
N GLN A 68 11.88 -12.08 0.61
CA GLN A 68 11.12 -12.14 1.86
C GLN A 68 11.28 -10.80 2.57
N LEU A 69 10.18 -10.15 2.92
CA LEU A 69 10.21 -8.97 3.79
C LEU A 69 10.50 -9.43 5.22
N VAL A 70 11.70 -9.16 5.72
CA VAL A 70 12.13 -9.55 7.07
C VAL A 70 11.74 -8.49 8.10
N SER A 71 11.74 -7.21 7.72
CA SER A 71 11.43 -6.07 8.59
C SER A 71 11.06 -4.84 7.79
N ASP A 72 10.23 -3.96 8.37
CA ASP A 72 9.87 -2.68 7.76
C ASP A 72 11.07 -1.71 7.77
N VAL A 73 11.39 -1.10 6.62
CA VAL A 73 12.46 -0.09 6.48
C VAL A 73 12.05 1.27 7.05
N ALA A 74 10.75 1.61 6.96
CA ALA A 74 10.20 2.88 7.43
C ALA A 74 8.93 2.66 8.27
N PRO A 75 8.67 3.50 9.30
CA PRO A 75 7.47 3.37 10.11
C PRO A 75 6.20 3.63 9.27
N PRO A 76 5.13 2.85 9.48
CA PRO A 76 3.90 2.99 8.70
C PRO A 76 3.27 4.37 8.91
N SER A 77 2.68 4.91 7.84
CA SER A 77 1.97 6.19 7.93
C SER A 77 0.78 6.06 8.88
N PRO A 78 0.58 7.01 9.81
CA PRO A 78 -0.50 6.94 10.78
C PRO A 78 -1.88 6.96 10.11
N VAL A 79 -2.81 6.25 10.74
CA VAL A 79 -4.23 6.22 10.37
C VAL A 79 -4.79 7.64 10.53
N LYS A 80 -5.50 8.14 9.51
CA LYS A 80 -6.30 9.38 9.60
C LYS A 80 -7.77 9.01 9.42
N SER A 81 -8.69 9.81 9.98
CA SER A 81 -10.13 9.62 9.75
C SER A 81 -10.42 9.52 8.25
N GLY A 82 -11.06 8.43 7.80
CA GLY A 82 -11.31 8.15 6.39
C GLY A 82 -10.14 7.57 5.57
N ARG A 83 -8.95 7.34 6.18
CA ARG A 83 -7.80 6.72 5.53
C ARG A 83 -7.24 5.56 6.35
N SER A 84 -7.35 4.33 5.82
CA SER A 84 -6.73 3.13 6.39
C SER A 84 -5.20 3.28 6.52
N ALA A 85 -4.61 2.53 7.46
CA ALA A 85 -3.17 2.44 7.62
C ALA A 85 -2.48 2.07 6.30
N ARG A 86 -1.34 2.72 6.01
CA ARG A 86 -0.49 2.40 4.88
C ARG A 86 0.82 1.83 5.39
N ILE A 87 1.18 0.67 4.86
CA ILE A 87 2.42 -0.02 5.19
C ILE A 87 3.26 -0.02 3.92
N ASP A 88 4.53 0.36 4.07
CA ASP A 88 5.52 0.25 3.00
C ASP A 88 5.98 -1.20 2.89
N TYR A 89 6.17 -1.70 1.68
CA TYR A 89 6.64 -3.08 1.43
C TYR A 89 8.07 -3.09 0.87
N GLU A 90 8.79 -1.97 0.99
CA GLU A 90 10.20 -1.89 0.61
C GLU A 90 11.00 -3.01 1.30
N TYR A 91 11.66 -3.84 0.48
CA TYR A 91 12.44 -5.02 0.88
C TYR A 91 13.78 -4.68 1.54
#